data_AF-A0A534TJD3-F1
#
_entry.id   AF-A0A534TJD3-F1
#
_cell.length_a   1.000
_cell.length_b   1.000
_cell.length_c   1.000
_cell.angle_alpha   90.00
_cell.angle_beta   90.00
_cell.angle_gamma   90.00
#
_symmetry.space_group_name_H-M   'P 1'
#
loop_
_entity.id
_entity.type
_entity.pdbx_description
1 polymer ?
#
loop_
_entity_poly.entity_id
_entity_poly.type
_entity_poly.pdbx_seq_one_letter_code
_entity_poly.pdbx_strand_id
1 'polypeptide(L)'
;MRIHEPTPDDLVARLRRGGSLVGAPEEIAEVIKVYERVGADQVIFAPLTMVLDQQYVLRSIELFGKRVIPTFDRDPVHRTTRQREAALAARAA
;
A
#
# COMPACT_ATOMS: atom_id res chain seq x y z
N MET A 1 -23.75 10.98 9.37
CA MET A 1 -22.56 10.45 10.07
C MET A 1 -21.59 11.60 10.30
N ARG A 2 -21.30 11.98 11.54
CA ARG A 2 -20.25 12.97 11.85
C ARG A 2 -18.92 12.22 11.91
N ILE A 3 -17.99 12.53 11.02
CA ILE A 3 -16.64 11.99 11.08
C ILE A 3 -15.85 12.89 12.03
N HIS A 4 -15.52 12.36 13.20
CA HIS A 4 -14.61 13.02 14.12
C HIS A 4 -13.16 12.77 13.68
N GLU A 5 -12.29 13.74 13.92
CA GLU A 5 -10.86 13.56 13.70
C GLU A 5 -10.38 12.42 14.61
N PRO A 6 -9.66 11.42 14.07
CA PRO A 6 -9.22 10.27 14.86
C PRO A 6 -8.15 10.68 15.86
N THR A 7 -8.22 10.11 17.06
CA THR A 7 -7.12 10.17 18.03
C THR A 7 -5.97 9.24 17.61
N PRO A 8 -4.76 9.38 18.16
CA PRO A 8 -3.69 8.41 17.94
C PRO A 8 -4.08 6.97 18.26
N ASP A 9 -4.83 6.75 19.34
CA ASP A 9 -5.31 5.41 19.73
C ASP A 9 -6.31 4.85 18.71
N ASP A 10 -7.16 5.70 18.12
CA ASP A 10 -8.03 5.28 17.02
C ASP A 10 -7.24 4.81 15.81
N LEU A 11 -6.14 5.51 15.47
CA LEU A 11 -5.27 5.14 14.35
C LEU A 11 -4.60 3.78 14.60
N VAL A 12 -4.06 3.57 15.81
CA VAL A 12 -3.48 2.28 16.22
C VAL A 12 -4.52 1.17 16.15
N ALA A 13 -5.74 1.40 16.66
CA ALA A 13 -6.81 0.42 16.63
C ALA A 13 -7.23 0.06 15.20
N ARG A 14 -7.27 1.04 14.28
CA ARG A 14 -7.58 0.82 12.86
C ARG A 14 -6.47 0.08 12.14
N LEU A 15 -5.20 0.39 12.43
CA LEU A 15 -4.04 -0.33 11.89
C LEU A 15 -4.08 -1.81 12.24
N ARG A 16 -4.31 -2.13 13.52
CA ARG A 16 -4.43 -3.53 13.99
C ARG A 16 -5.54 -4.32 13.30
N ARG A 17 -6.61 -3.65 12.87
CA ARG A 17 -7.73 -4.27 12.14
C ARG A 17 -7.52 -4.30 10.63
N GLY A 18 -6.44 -3.73 10.11
CA GLY A 18 -6.17 -3.58 8.68
C GLY A 18 -7.04 -2.55 7.97
N GLY A 19 -7.73 -1.68 8.73
CA GLY A 19 -8.68 -0.69 8.19
C GLY A 19 -8.05 0.66 7.82
N SER A 20 -6.84 0.96 8.32
CA SER A 20 -6.04 2.11 7.87
C SER A 20 -4.56 1.83 8.04
N LEU A 21 -3.72 2.29 7.12
CA LEU A 21 -2.28 2.04 7.13
C LEU A 21 -1.52 3.29 7.54
N VAL A 22 -1.66 3.63 8.82
CA VAL A 22 -0.95 4.75 9.45
C VAL A 22 -0.05 4.16 10.52
N GLY A 23 1.26 4.08 10.26
CA GLY A 23 2.22 3.41 11.12
C GLY A 23 3.62 3.32 10.50
N ALA A 24 4.52 2.62 11.17
CA ALA A 24 5.87 2.35 10.68
C ALA A 24 5.86 1.34 9.52
N PRO A 25 6.84 1.38 8.58
CA PRO A 25 6.88 0.48 7.42
C PRO A 25 6.74 -1.00 7.77
N GLU A 26 7.33 -1.43 8.88
CA GLU A 26 7.31 -2.80 9.36
C GLU A 26 5.91 -3.22 9.84
N GLU A 27 5.17 -2.31 10.49
CA GLU A 27 3.77 -2.54 10.89
C GLU A 27 2.85 -2.60 9.68
N ILE A 28 3.09 -1.74 8.68
CA ILE A 28 2.37 -1.73 7.40
C ILE A 28 2.57 -3.07 6.68
N ALA A 29 3.80 -3.60 6.67
CA ALA A 29 4.08 -4.91 6.07
C ALA A 29 3.29 -6.03 6.74
N GLU A 30 3.18 -6.05 8.07
CA GLU A 30 2.36 -7.06 8.77
C GLU A 30 0.88 -7.01 8.38
N VAL A 31 0.34 -5.81 8.17
CA VAL A 31 -1.03 -5.64 7.68
C VAL A 31 -1.17 -6.15 6.24
N ILE A 32 -0.22 -5.85 5.35
CA ILE A 32 -0.25 -6.33 3.96
C ILE A 32 -0.26 -7.86 3.89
N LYS A 33 0.48 -8.54 4.77
CA LYS A 33 0.46 -10.01 4.87
C LYS A 33 -0.93 -10.57 5.18
N VAL A 34 -1.85 -9.81 5.78
CA VAL A 34 -3.25 -10.22 5.94
C VAL A 34 -3.92 -10.37 4.57
N TYR A 35 -3.71 -9.39 3.68
CA TYR A 35 -4.27 -9.40 2.33
C TYR A 35 -3.63 -10.50 1.46
N GLU A 36 -2.32 -10.71 1.60
CA GLU A 36 -1.63 -11.84 0.96
C GLU A 36 -2.23 -13.20 1.38
N ARG A 37 -2.48 -13.39 2.69
CA ARG A 37 -3.06 -14.64 3.23
C ARG A 37 -4.47 -14.94 2.73
N VAL A 38 -5.28 -13.92 2.42
CA VAL A 38 -6.62 -14.11 1.85
C VAL A 38 -6.59 -14.31 0.32
N GLY A 39 -5.41 -14.30 -0.29
CA GLY A 39 -5.23 -14.50 -1.73
C GLY A 39 -5.48 -13.26 -2.57
N ALA A 40 -5.33 -12.05 -2.01
CA ALA A 40 -5.44 -10.84 -2.80
C ALA A 40 -4.28 -10.72 -3.79
N ASP A 41 -4.59 -10.63 -5.09
CA ASP A 41 -3.57 -10.50 -6.14
C ASP A 41 -2.96 -9.09 -6.24
N GLN A 42 -3.71 -8.08 -5.77
CA GLN A 42 -3.31 -6.68 -5.79
C GLN A 42 -3.94 -5.92 -4.62
N VAL A 43 -3.17 -4.99 -4.04
CA VAL A 43 -3.65 -4.03 -3.03
C VAL A 43 -3.37 -2.63 -3.53
N ILE A 44 -4.36 -1.74 -3.40
CA ILE A 44 -4.25 -0.33 -3.80
C ILE A 44 -4.27 0.54 -2.55
N PHE A 45 -3.28 1.42 -2.42
CA PHE A 45 -3.19 2.39 -1.34
C PHE A 45 -3.53 3.78 -1.88
N ALA A 46 -4.50 4.45 -1.26
CA ALA A 46 -4.98 5.76 -1.68
C ALA A 46 -4.67 6.82 -0.61
N PRO A 47 -3.46 7.42 -0.61
CA PRO A 47 -3.07 8.40 0.41
C PRO A 47 -3.78 9.75 0.27
N LEU A 48 -4.53 9.97 -0.83
CA LEU A 48 -5.24 11.21 -1.14
C LEU A 48 -6.70 11.24 -0.67
N THR A 49 -7.16 10.25 0.09
CA THR A 49 -8.51 10.26 0.70
C THR A 49 -8.55 11.01 2.03
N MET A 50 -7.45 11.67 2.41
CA MET A 50 -7.30 12.40 3.67
C MET A 50 -6.95 13.86 3.40
N VAL A 51 -7.26 14.74 4.36
CA VAL A 51 -6.81 16.14 4.34
C VAL A 51 -5.37 16.19 4.84
N LEU A 52 -4.42 15.91 3.95
CA LEU A 52 -2.99 15.97 4.22
C LEU A 52 -2.31 16.90 3.23
N ASP A 53 -1.36 17.71 3.69
CA ASP A 53 -0.52 18.47 2.78
C ASP A 53 0.23 17.52 1.83
N GLN A 54 0.34 17.92 0.57
CA GLN A 54 0.97 17.13 -0.48
C GLN A 54 2.38 16.66 -0.10
N GLN A 55 3.14 17.46 0.63
CA GLN A 55 4.49 17.10 1.10
C GLN A 55 4.50 15.81 1.93
N TYR A 56 3.50 15.60 2.79
CA TYR A 56 3.41 14.40 3.62
C TYR A 56 2.99 13.18 2.78
N VAL A 57 2.10 13.38 1.82
CA VAL A 57 1.72 12.33 0.86
C VAL A 57 2.93 11.88 0.05
N LEU A 58 3.68 12.80 -0.54
CA LEU A 58 4.89 12.48 -1.30
C LEU A 58 5.92 11.74 -0.45
N ARG A 59 6.15 12.22 0.79
CA ARG A 59 7.05 11.55 1.74
C ARG A 59 6.59 10.12 2.07
N SER A 60 5.28 9.90 2.25
CA SER A 60 4.74 8.56 2.51
C SER A 60 4.92 7.62 1.31
N ILE A 61 4.72 8.11 0.09
CA ILE A 61 4.92 7.32 -1.14
C ILE A 61 6.39 6.92 -1.28
N GLU A 62 7.30 7.86 -1.07
CA GLU A 62 8.74 7.58 -1.13
C GLU A 62 9.15 6.56 -0.06
N LEU A 63 8.71 6.75 1.19
CA LEU A 63 9.01 5.82 2.28
C LEU A 63 8.43 4.43 2.00
N PHE A 64 7.19 4.35 1.53
CA PHE A 64 6.53 3.09 1.18
C PHE A 64 7.29 2.35 0.08
N GLY A 65 7.67 3.06 -0.99
CA GLY A 65 8.44 2.49 -2.09
C GLY A 65 9.82 1.98 -1.67
N LYS A 66 10.51 2.70 -0.77
CA LYS A 66 11.85 2.32 -0.31
C LYS A 66 11.86 1.24 0.77
N ARG A 67 10.82 1.15 1.59
CA ARG A 67 10.84 0.34 2.83
C ARG A 67 9.80 -0.78 2.89
N VAL A 68 8.66 -0.64 2.20
CA VAL A 68 7.58 -1.63 2.27
C VAL A 68 7.58 -2.53 1.04
N ILE A 69 7.61 -1.95 -0.17
CA ILE A 69 7.59 -2.73 -1.42
C ILE A 69 8.69 -3.81 -1.46
N PRO A 70 9.97 -3.54 -1.11
CA PRO A 70 11.04 -4.53 -1.19
C PRO A 70 10.85 -5.75 -0.27
N THR A 71 9.98 -5.67 0.74
CA THR A 71 9.66 -6.82 1.60
C THR A 71 8.90 -7.90 0.83
N PHE A 72 8.10 -7.51 -0.16
CA PHE A 72 7.21 -8.38 -0.95
C PHE A 72 7.67 -8.56 -2.40
N ASP A 73 8.10 -7.49 -3.05
CA ASP A 73 8.62 -7.50 -4.43
C ASP A 73 10.14 -7.46 -4.40
N ARG A 74 10.75 -8.64 -4.42
CA ARG A 74 12.22 -8.82 -4.44
C ARG A 74 12.78 -9.01 -5.84
N ASP A 75 11.91 -9.15 -6.85
CA ASP A 75 12.33 -9.24 -8.24
C ASP A 75 12.85 -7.86 -8.67
N PRO A 76 14.03 -7.75 -9.30
CA PRO A 76 14.50 -6.49 -9.87
C PRO A 76 13.55 -5.93 -10.95
N VAL A 77 12.66 -6.76 -11.50
CA VAL A 77 11.64 -6.37 -12.46
C VAL A 77 10.26 -6.49 -11.84
N HIS A 78 9.58 -5.35 -11.66
CA HIS A 78 8.20 -5.33 -11.18
C HIS A 78 7.30 -6.26 -12.00
N ARG A 79 6.46 -7.06 -11.32
CA ARG A 79 5.54 -8.00 -11.98
C ARG A 79 4.65 -7.34 -13.05
N THR A 80 4.30 -6.07 -12.85
CA THR A 80 3.47 -5.28 -13.77
C THR A 80 4.19 -4.93 -15.08
N THR A 81 5.52 -4.91 -15.11
CA THR A 81 6.30 -4.78 -16.34
C THR A 81 6.10 -6.02 -17.20
N ARG A 82 6.30 -7.22 -16.64
CA ARG A 82 6.08 -8.50 -17.34
C ARG A 82 4.63 -8.62 -17.84
N GLN A 83 3.65 -8.20 -17.04
CA GLN A 83 2.23 -8.18 -17.44
C GLN A 83 1.97 -7.26 -18.64
N ARG A 84 2.56 -6.05 -18.65
CA ARG A 84 2.46 -5.11 -19.78
C ARG A 84 3.10 -5.68 -21.05
N GLU A 85 4.29 -6.27 -20.93
CA GLU A 85 5.00 -6.90 -22.05
C GLU A 85 4.19 -8.07 -22.63
N ALA A 86 3.65 -8.94 -21.79
CA ALA A 86 2.79 -10.05 -22.22
C ALA A 86 1.53 -9.55 -22.95
N ALA A 87 0.90 -8.49 -22.46
CA ALA A 87 -0.27 -7.89 -23.11
C ALA A 87 0.05 -7.28 -24.49
N LEU A 88 1.24 -6.68 -24.66
CA LEU A 88 1.70 -6.19 -25.96
C LEU A 88 1.97 -7.34 -26.93
N ALA A 89 2.64 -8.40 -26.48
CA ALA A 89 2.92 -9.57 -27.31
C ALA A 89 1.64 -10.26 -27.79
N ALA A 90 0.64 -10.43 -26.91
CA ALA A 90 -0.65 -11.02 -27.23
C ALA A 90 -1.46 -10.20 -28.26
N ARG A 91 -1.23 -8.88 -28.34
CA ARG A 91 -1.88 -8.01 -29.35
C ARG A 91 -1.19 -8.06 -30.72
N ALA A 92 0.05 -8.55 -30.78
CA ALA A 92 0.85 -8.64 -32.00
C ALA A 92 0.78 -10.04 -32.66
N ALA A 93 0.15 -11.01 -31.99
CA ALA A 93 -0.14 -12.36 -32.51
C ALA A 93 -1.54 -12.43 -33.11
#